data_AF-A0A0Q4RXB8-F1
#
_entry.id   AF-A0A0Q4RXB8-F1
#
_cell.length_a   1.000
_cell.length_b   1.000
_cell.length_c   1.000
_cell.angle_alpha   90.00
_cell.angle_beta   90.00
_cell.angle_gamma   90.00
#
_symmetry.space_group_name_H-M   'P 1'
#
loop_
_entity.id
_entity.type
_entity.pdbx_description
1 polymer ?
#
loop_
_entity_poly.entity_id
_entity_poly.type
_entity_poly.pdbx_seq_one_letter_code
_entity_poly.pdbx_strand_id
1 'polypeptide(L)'
;MKVSDLRIGVKLGLGFLVLVLLTALLGAIALVQMSRIHANAEAIATNLLPSVTQTGELRVLLNRMRRAEAGVVTARNVAEVKAFSEQVAARHKDLDRVEATYEALIDIPREREVYADYKKRKLAYVELQAKLMDIAKSVDFSTTETLELTGDAMAMLYAGESEAAFVATAETLGELQKINTEAAQQAEVDALQVFNLARIWVLATLAVCVVLAAVLGIGITRAVTRPAHHAVQAARAIAGGDLTSEVPPGGKDEMGQLLSALGEMRQSLVNTVSTVRGSAEGVASASSQIASGNNDLSARTEQQASALEETAASMEELGSTVRQNADNARQANQLAMSASTVAVQGGDVVAEVVETMKGINDSSKKIADIISVIDGIAFQTNILALNAAVEAARAGEQGRGFAVVAGEVRSLAGRSAEAAKEIKALINASVERVEQGT
;
A
#
# COMPACT_ATOMS: atom_id res chain seq x y z
N MET A 1 2.60 -31.19 7.09
CA MET A 1 3.22 -29.92 6.64
C MET A 1 3.16 -29.89 5.12
N LYS A 2 2.51 -28.90 4.48
CA LYS A 2 2.52 -28.81 3.01
C LYS A 2 3.86 -28.22 2.57
N VAL A 3 4.47 -28.79 1.52
CA VAL A 3 5.74 -28.29 0.94
C VAL A 3 5.63 -26.81 0.53
N SER A 4 4.41 -26.33 0.24
CA SER A 4 4.09 -24.93 -0.03
C SER A 4 4.45 -23.97 1.10
N ASP A 5 4.46 -24.43 2.35
CA ASP A 5 4.58 -23.56 3.53
C ASP A 5 6.04 -23.38 3.99
N LEU A 6 6.98 -24.09 3.34
CA LEU A 6 8.40 -23.97 3.62
C LEU A 6 8.96 -22.66 3.08
N ARG A 7 9.92 -22.10 3.81
CA ARG A 7 10.71 -20.95 3.36
C ARG A 7 11.35 -21.19 2.00
N ILE A 8 11.44 -20.17 1.15
CA ILE A 8 12.00 -20.26 -0.21
C ILE A 8 13.43 -20.84 -0.16
N GLY A 9 14.26 -20.37 0.77
CA GLY A 9 15.61 -20.88 0.95
C GLY A 9 15.66 -22.37 1.31
N VAL A 10 14.70 -22.87 2.10
CA VAL A 10 14.61 -24.29 2.46
C VAL A 10 14.15 -25.13 1.26
N LYS A 11 13.19 -24.64 0.47
CA LYS A 11 12.74 -25.31 -0.77
C LYS A 11 13.88 -25.47 -1.77
N LEU A 12 14.63 -24.40 -2.00
CA LEU A 12 15.81 -24.40 -2.88
C LEU A 12 16.91 -25.30 -2.32
N GLY A 13 17.22 -25.18 -1.02
CA GLY A 13 18.24 -26.00 -0.36
C GLY A 13 17.93 -27.49 -0.43
N LEU A 14 16.69 -27.89 -0.17
CA LEU A 14 16.24 -29.28 -0.33
C LEU A 14 16.31 -29.75 -1.79
N GLY A 15 15.89 -28.91 -2.74
CA GLY A 15 15.99 -29.23 -4.17
C GLY A 15 17.44 -29.47 -4.63
N PHE A 16 18.37 -28.59 -4.23
CA PHE A 16 19.79 -28.74 -4.51
C PHE A 16 20.40 -29.96 -3.79
N LEU A 17 20.05 -30.19 -2.52
CA LEU A 17 20.51 -31.36 -1.77
C LEU A 17 20.10 -32.65 -2.46
N VAL A 18 18.83 -32.77 -2.88
CA VAL A 18 18.33 -33.94 -3.61
C VAL A 18 19.09 -34.11 -4.92
N LEU A 19 19.35 -33.03 -5.66
CA LEU A 19 20.09 -33.09 -6.92
C LEU A 19 21.53 -33.57 -6.70
N VAL A 20 22.23 -33.06 -5.68
CA VAL A 20 23.57 -33.52 -5.30
C VAL A 20 23.57 -35.00 -4.90
N LEU A 21 22.59 -35.44 -4.10
CA LEU A 21 22.45 -36.84 -3.71
C LEU A 21 22.17 -37.75 -4.91
N LEU A 22 21.35 -37.32 -5.86
CA LEU A 22 21.08 -38.06 -7.10
C LEU A 22 22.34 -38.17 -7.97
N THR A 23 23.13 -37.11 -8.08
CA THR A 23 24.42 -37.14 -8.80
C THR A 23 25.42 -38.05 -8.10
N ALA A 24 25.52 -37.98 -6.77
CA ALA A 24 26.40 -38.85 -5.99
C ALA A 24 25.99 -40.33 -6.12
N LEU A 25 24.68 -40.63 -6.08
CA LEU A 25 24.15 -41.97 -6.28
C LEU A 25 24.46 -42.50 -7.68
N LEU A 26 24.25 -41.69 -8.72
CA LEU A 26 24.59 -42.05 -10.10
C LEU A 26 26.09 -42.34 -10.24
N GLY A 27 26.95 -41.50 -9.65
CA GLY A 27 28.40 -41.69 -9.63
C GLY A 27 28.80 -42.99 -8.91
N ALA A 28 28.22 -43.27 -7.74
CA ALA A 28 28.47 -44.50 -6.99
C ALA A 28 28.08 -45.76 -7.79
N ILE A 29 26.90 -45.75 -8.43
CA ILE A 29 26.45 -46.86 -9.28
C ILE A 29 27.39 -47.04 -10.48
N ALA A 30 27.79 -45.95 -11.14
CA ALA A 30 28.72 -46.01 -12.26
C ALA A 30 30.08 -46.61 -11.83
N LEU A 31 30.63 -46.20 -10.69
CA LEU A 31 31.90 -46.72 -10.16
C LEU A 31 31.81 -48.21 -9.82
N VAL A 32 30.73 -48.66 -9.18
CA VAL A 32 30.53 -50.08 -8.87
C VAL A 32 30.45 -50.92 -10.14
N GLN A 33 29.71 -50.46 -11.15
CA GLN A 33 29.58 -51.20 -12.41
C GLN A 33 30.89 -51.20 -13.21
N MET A 34 31.64 -50.09 -13.20
CA MET A 34 32.96 -50.00 -13.82
C MET A 34 33.97 -50.94 -13.14
N SER A 35 33.93 -51.05 -11.81
CA SER A 35 34.76 -52.00 -11.05
C SER A 35 34.46 -53.46 -11.42
N ARG A 36 33.18 -53.82 -11.63
CA ARG A 36 32.81 -55.17 -12.09
C ARG A 36 33.31 -55.48 -13.49
N ILE A 37 33.18 -54.52 -14.41
CA ILE A 37 33.71 -54.66 -15.78
C ILE A 37 35.23 -54.82 -15.74
N HIS A 38 35.92 -54.02 -14.91
CA HIS A 38 37.38 -54.11 -14.76
C HIS A 38 37.83 -55.46 -14.22
N ALA A 39 37.20 -55.98 -13.16
CA ALA A 39 37.55 -57.27 -12.57
C ALA A 39 37.38 -58.44 -13.56
N ASN A 40 36.30 -58.44 -14.35
CA ASN A 40 36.11 -59.45 -15.40
C ASN A 40 37.16 -59.34 -16.51
N ALA A 41 37.47 -58.13 -16.95
CA ALA A 41 38.50 -57.90 -17.96
C ALA A 41 39.90 -58.32 -17.47
N GLU A 42 40.20 -58.06 -16.20
CA GLU A 42 41.44 -58.47 -15.55
C GLU A 42 41.56 -59.99 -15.44
N ALA A 43 40.49 -60.70 -15.05
CA ALA A 43 40.47 -62.16 -15.01
C ALA A 43 40.73 -62.79 -16.41
N ILE A 44 40.13 -62.22 -17.46
CA ILE A 44 40.38 -62.67 -18.84
C ILE A 44 41.85 -62.44 -19.23
N ALA A 45 42.39 -61.25 -18.93
CA ALA A 45 43.73 -60.84 -19.33
C ALA A 45 44.85 -61.55 -18.56
N THR A 46 44.65 -61.82 -17.28
CA THR A 46 45.69 -62.34 -16.37
C THR A 46 45.61 -63.83 -16.12
N ASN A 47 44.47 -64.46 -16.39
CA ASN A 47 44.29 -65.91 -16.22
C ASN A 47 43.94 -66.60 -17.54
N LEU A 48 42.73 -66.37 -18.09
CA LEU A 48 42.21 -67.19 -19.20
C LEU A 48 43.03 -67.09 -20.50
N LEU A 49 43.42 -65.88 -20.92
CA LEU A 49 44.25 -65.70 -22.11
C LEU A 49 45.63 -66.35 -21.94
N PRO A 50 46.38 -66.11 -20.85
CA PRO A 50 47.57 -66.87 -20.53
C PRO A 50 47.37 -68.39 -20.57
N SER A 51 46.31 -68.94 -19.97
CA SER A 51 46.07 -70.39 -19.97
C SER A 51 45.87 -70.99 -21.36
N VAL A 52 45.15 -70.29 -22.25
CA VAL A 52 45.03 -70.67 -23.68
C VAL A 52 46.39 -70.64 -24.37
N THR A 53 47.21 -69.61 -24.12
CA THR A 53 48.55 -69.51 -24.74
C THR A 53 49.50 -70.59 -24.22
N GLN A 54 49.53 -70.85 -22.91
CA GLN A 54 50.45 -71.84 -22.31
C GLN A 54 50.08 -73.27 -22.73
N THR A 55 48.79 -73.63 -22.76
CA THR A 55 48.35 -74.95 -23.25
C THR A 55 48.69 -75.15 -24.73
N GLY A 56 48.57 -74.09 -25.55
CA GLY A 56 49.04 -74.08 -26.93
C GLY A 56 50.55 -74.30 -27.05
N GLU A 57 51.35 -73.60 -26.25
CA GLU A 57 52.81 -73.76 -26.20
C GLU A 57 53.23 -75.16 -25.73
N LEU A 58 52.58 -75.73 -24.71
CA LEU A 58 52.83 -77.12 -24.27
C LEU A 58 52.61 -78.11 -25.41
N ARG A 59 51.53 -77.95 -26.17
CA ARG A 59 51.24 -78.80 -27.34
C ARG A 59 52.31 -78.64 -28.42
N VAL A 60 52.78 -77.42 -28.68
CA VAL A 60 53.88 -77.17 -29.64
C VAL A 60 55.19 -77.82 -29.16
N LEU A 61 55.54 -77.65 -27.89
CA LEU A 61 56.77 -78.22 -27.30
C LEU A 61 56.73 -79.75 -27.30
N LEU A 62 55.60 -80.36 -26.95
CA LEU A 62 55.42 -81.81 -26.97
C LEU A 62 55.61 -82.37 -28.40
N ASN A 63 55.02 -81.72 -29.40
CA ASN A 63 55.19 -82.11 -30.81
C ASN A 63 56.62 -81.91 -31.32
N ARG A 64 57.31 -80.84 -30.89
CA ARG A 64 58.73 -80.61 -31.21
C ARG A 64 59.62 -81.65 -30.55
N MET A 65 59.32 -82.06 -29.33
CA MET A 65 60.02 -83.13 -28.63
C MET A 65 59.84 -84.47 -29.37
N ARG A 66 58.61 -84.82 -29.75
CA ARG A 66 58.32 -86.02 -30.56
C ARG A 66 59.08 -86.03 -31.89
N ARG A 67 59.21 -84.88 -32.54
CA ARG A 67 60.01 -84.74 -33.77
C ARG A 67 61.50 -84.97 -33.52
N ALA A 68 62.04 -84.49 -32.41
CA ALA A 68 63.45 -84.72 -32.05
C ALA A 68 63.70 -86.21 -31.72
N GLU A 69 62.75 -86.90 -31.09
CA GLU A 69 62.79 -88.36 -30.91
C GLU A 69 62.83 -89.11 -32.23
N ALA A 70 61.99 -88.73 -33.20
CA ALA A 70 62.05 -89.30 -34.54
C ALA A 70 63.44 -89.13 -35.17
N GLY A 71 64.07 -87.98 -34.95
CA GLY A 71 65.46 -87.72 -35.32
C GLY A 71 66.44 -88.73 -34.70
N VAL A 72 66.27 -89.09 -33.43
CA VAL A 72 67.08 -90.13 -32.75
C VAL A 72 66.88 -91.49 -33.42
N VAL A 73 65.63 -91.89 -33.70
CA VAL A 73 65.32 -93.19 -34.32
C VAL A 73 65.91 -93.31 -35.72
N THR A 74 65.96 -92.21 -36.47
CA THR A 74 66.48 -92.17 -37.86
C THR A 74 67.95 -91.75 -37.97
N ALA A 75 68.64 -91.57 -36.84
CA ALA A 75 70.02 -91.12 -36.81
C ALA A 75 70.96 -92.12 -37.50
N ARG A 76 71.97 -91.61 -38.20
CA ARG A 76 72.91 -92.41 -39.00
C ARG A 76 74.29 -92.54 -38.37
N ASN A 77 74.54 -91.82 -37.28
CA ASN A 77 75.81 -91.83 -36.56
C ASN A 77 75.62 -91.33 -35.12
N VAL A 78 76.65 -91.55 -34.30
CA VAL A 78 76.66 -91.17 -32.86
C VAL A 78 76.51 -89.66 -32.66
N ALA A 79 77.02 -88.83 -33.58
CA ALA A 79 76.93 -87.37 -33.46
C ALA A 79 75.48 -86.88 -33.62
N GLU A 80 74.71 -87.48 -34.54
CA GLU A 80 73.28 -87.21 -34.72
C GLU A 80 72.46 -87.68 -33.52
N VAL A 81 72.73 -88.89 -33.00
CA VAL A 81 72.07 -89.38 -31.76
C VAL A 81 72.30 -88.39 -30.61
N LYS A 82 73.54 -87.93 -30.42
CA LYS A 82 73.87 -86.94 -29.40
C LYS A 82 73.13 -85.61 -29.62
N ALA A 83 73.17 -85.06 -30.83
CA ALA A 83 72.54 -83.78 -31.15
C ALA A 83 71.02 -83.80 -30.94
N PHE A 84 70.33 -84.86 -31.37
CA PHE A 84 68.89 -85.00 -31.15
C PHE A 84 68.55 -85.30 -29.68
N SER A 85 69.37 -86.08 -28.97
CA SER A 85 69.21 -86.31 -27.52
C SER A 85 69.33 -85.01 -26.72
N GLU A 86 70.26 -84.12 -27.09
CA GLU A 86 70.39 -82.79 -26.49
C GLU A 86 69.17 -81.91 -26.79
N GLN A 87 68.60 -81.99 -27.99
CA GLN A 87 67.34 -81.30 -28.32
C GLN A 87 66.18 -81.82 -27.49
N VAL A 88 66.05 -83.13 -27.30
CA VAL A 88 65.03 -83.74 -26.43
C VAL A 88 65.18 -83.25 -24.99
N ALA A 89 66.40 -83.26 -24.45
CA ALA A 89 66.68 -82.76 -23.10
C ALA A 89 66.37 -81.26 -22.95
N ALA A 90 66.66 -80.45 -23.97
CA ALA A 90 66.30 -79.04 -23.98
C ALA A 90 64.78 -78.83 -24.00
N ARG A 91 64.04 -79.63 -24.78
CA ARG A 91 62.57 -79.57 -24.83
C ARG A 91 61.91 -80.00 -23.53
N HIS A 92 62.47 -80.97 -22.79
CA HIS A 92 62.01 -81.26 -21.43
C HIS A 92 62.10 -80.05 -20.52
N LYS A 93 63.25 -79.36 -20.50
CA LYS A 93 63.41 -78.13 -19.70
C LYS A 93 62.43 -77.03 -20.09
N ASP A 94 62.20 -76.85 -21.40
CA ASP A 94 61.22 -75.88 -21.89
C ASP A 94 59.79 -76.26 -21.44
N LEU A 95 59.45 -77.55 -21.52
CA LEU A 95 58.13 -78.08 -21.18
C LEU A 95 57.87 -77.97 -19.68
N ASP A 96 58.83 -78.33 -18.81
CA ASP A 96 58.71 -78.18 -17.35
C ASP A 96 58.54 -76.71 -16.94
N ARG A 97 59.23 -75.77 -17.62
CA ARG A 97 59.08 -74.33 -17.36
C ARG A 97 57.69 -73.82 -17.72
N VAL A 98 57.16 -74.21 -18.88
CA VAL A 98 55.81 -73.81 -19.33
C VAL A 98 54.75 -74.47 -18.45
N GLU A 99 54.94 -75.73 -18.05
CA GLU A 99 54.07 -76.42 -17.11
C GLU A 99 53.97 -75.70 -15.77
N ALA A 100 55.10 -75.27 -15.18
CA ALA A 100 55.09 -74.54 -13.92
C ALA A 100 54.30 -73.21 -14.03
N THR A 101 54.40 -72.54 -15.18
CA THR A 101 53.63 -71.32 -15.45
C THR A 101 52.15 -71.63 -15.60
N TYR A 102 51.82 -72.68 -16.34
CA TYR A 102 50.45 -73.11 -16.57
C TYR A 102 49.76 -73.62 -15.30
N GLU A 103 50.46 -74.41 -14.47
CA GLU A 103 49.94 -74.94 -13.21
C GLU A 103 49.49 -73.84 -12.25
N ALA A 104 50.18 -72.70 -12.25
CA ALA A 104 49.82 -71.53 -11.46
C ALA A 104 48.52 -70.82 -11.93
N LEU A 105 48.09 -71.08 -13.17
CA LEU A 105 46.90 -70.48 -13.77
C LEU A 105 45.64 -71.36 -13.63
N ILE A 106 45.79 -72.61 -13.20
CA ILE A 106 44.67 -73.57 -13.12
C ILE A 106 43.69 -73.19 -12.01
N ASP A 107 42.56 -72.63 -12.44
CA ASP A 107 41.46 -72.19 -11.57
C ASP A 107 40.17 -73.00 -11.78
N ILE A 108 40.08 -73.78 -12.87
CA ILE A 108 38.88 -74.56 -13.18
C ILE A 108 39.01 -75.97 -12.57
N PRO A 109 38.02 -76.48 -11.79
CA PRO A 109 38.09 -77.81 -11.19
C PRO A 109 38.32 -78.94 -12.21
N ARG A 110 37.59 -78.89 -13.34
CA ARG A 110 37.75 -79.86 -14.43
C ARG A 110 39.13 -79.79 -15.08
N GLU A 111 39.67 -78.59 -15.25
CA GLU A 111 41.02 -78.39 -15.79
C GLU A 111 42.07 -79.03 -14.88
N ARG A 112 41.92 -78.88 -13.55
CA ARG A 112 42.82 -79.50 -12.57
C ARG A 112 42.83 -81.02 -12.64
N GLU A 113 41.67 -81.64 -12.84
CA GLU A 113 41.56 -83.09 -13.03
C GLU A 113 42.28 -83.55 -14.30
N VAL A 114 42.03 -82.89 -15.43
CA VAL A 114 42.65 -83.24 -16.71
C VAL A 114 44.16 -82.97 -16.68
N TYR A 115 44.62 -81.94 -15.96
CA TYR A 115 46.04 -81.65 -15.80
C TYR A 115 46.77 -82.72 -14.97
N ALA A 116 46.10 -83.28 -13.95
CA ALA A 116 46.64 -84.41 -13.21
C ALA A 116 46.78 -85.67 -14.10
N ASP A 117 45.79 -85.93 -14.97
CA ASP A 117 45.86 -87.03 -15.94
C ASP A 117 46.97 -86.79 -16.98
N TYR A 118 47.10 -85.55 -17.48
CA TYR A 118 48.21 -85.14 -18.34
C TYR A 118 49.58 -85.42 -17.70
N LYS A 119 49.80 -85.01 -16.44
CA LYS A 119 51.07 -85.27 -15.74
C LYS A 119 51.37 -86.76 -15.63
N LYS A 120 50.36 -87.58 -15.35
CA LYS A 120 50.50 -89.04 -15.29
C LYS A 120 50.85 -89.64 -16.65
N ARG A 121 50.18 -89.23 -17.73
CA ARG A 121 50.43 -89.72 -19.10
C ARG A 121 51.78 -89.26 -19.64
N LYS A 122 52.13 -87.99 -19.39
CA LYS A 122 53.47 -87.45 -19.67
C LYS A 122 54.52 -88.32 -19.02
N LEU A 123 54.42 -88.62 -17.72
CA LEU A 123 55.43 -89.44 -17.04
C LEU A 123 55.61 -90.80 -17.73
N ALA A 124 54.52 -91.50 -18.05
CA ALA A 124 54.59 -92.78 -18.76
C ALA A 124 55.24 -92.64 -20.15
N TYR A 125 54.94 -91.56 -20.88
CA TYR A 125 55.57 -91.26 -22.16
C TYR A 125 57.08 -90.96 -22.00
N VAL A 126 57.48 -90.18 -21.00
CA VAL A 126 58.89 -89.88 -20.70
C VAL A 126 59.67 -91.13 -20.32
N GLU A 127 59.07 -92.06 -19.58
CA GLU A 127 59.70 -93.35 -19.26
C GLU A 127 59.97 -94.19 -20.51
N LEU A 128 59.02 -94.24 -21.46
CA LEU A 128 59.21 -94.91 -22.75
C LEU A 128 60.25 -94.20 -23.63
N GLN A 129 60.26 -92.86 -23.61
CA GLN A 129 61.27 -92.05 -24.28
C GLN A 129 62.67 -92.33 -23.70
N ALA A 130 62.81 -92.43 -22.38
CA ALA A 130 64.09 -92.75 -21.74
C ALA A 130 64.62 -94.12 -22.18
N LYS A 131 63.76 -95.14 -22.23
CA LYS A 131 64.11 -96.46 -22.78
C LYS A 131 64.59 -96.36 -24.23
N LEU A 132 63.89 -95.58 -25.06
CA LEU A 132 64.28 -95.34 -26.46
C LEU A 132 65.66 -94.65 -26.56
N MET A 133 65.93 -93.65 -25.71
CA MET A 133 67.23 -92.97 -25.67
C MET A 133 68.38 -93.88 -25.21
N ASP A 134 68.11 -94.79 -24.28
CA ASP A 134 69.11 -95.74 -23.81
C ASP A 134 69.44 -96.80 -24.86
N ILE A 135 68.44 -97.28 -25.61
CA ILE A 135 68.67 -98.13 -26.79
C ILE A 135 69.51 -97.36 -27.82
N ALA A 136 69.15 -96.11 -28.14
CA ALA A 136 69.87 -95.28 -29.11
C ALA A 136 71.35 -95.04 -28.76
N LYS A 137 71.69 -94.89 -27.48
CA LYS A 137 73.08 -94.77 -27.01
C LYS A 137 73.88 -96.06 -27.11
N SER A 138 73.21 -97.21 -27.10
CA SER A 138 73.83 -98.52 -27.22
C SER A 138 74.04 -98.98 -28.66
N VAL A 139 73.58 -98.20 -29.64
CA VAL A 139 73.72 -98.51 -31.08
C VAL A 139 75.19 -98.46 -31.50
N ASP A 140 75.68 -99.60 -31.98
CA ASP A 140 76.95 -99.66 -32.70
C ASP A 140 76.70 -99.43 -34.21
N PHE A 141 77.15 -98.27 -34.68
CA PHE A 141 77.03 -97.85 -36.09
C PHE A 141 78.10 -98.48 -37.01
N SER A 142 78.99 -99.33 -36.49
CA SER A 142 80.09 -99.93 -37.26
C SER A 142 79.73 -101.24 -37.97
N THR A 143 78.66 -101.93 -37.56
CA THR A 143 78.22 -103.21 -38.14
C THR A 143 76.75 -103.19 -38.58
N THR A 144 76.45 -103.74 -39.75
CA THR A 144 75.09 -103.72 -40.35
C THR A 144 74.07 -104.49 -39.53
N GLU A 145 74.45 -105.65 -38.96
CA GLU A 145 73.56 -106.52 -38.19
C GLU A 145 73.08 -105.88 -36.87
N THR A 146 73.98 -105.18 -36.16
CA THR A 146 73.61 -104.43 -34.95
C THR A 146 72.75 -103.22 -35.26
N LEU A 147 72.99 -102.57 -36.41
CA LEU A 147 72.22 -101.40 -36.84
C LEU A 147 70.77 -101.79 -37.22
N GLU A 148 70.58 -102.93 -37.90
CA GLU A 148 69.24 -103.45 -38.21
C GLU A 148 68.48 -103.85 -36.94
N LEU A 149 69.10 -104.63 -36.04
CA LEU A 149 68.44 -105.12 -34.83
C LEU A 149 68.06 -103.99 -33.85
N THR A 150 68.97 -103.03 -33.64
CA THR A 150 68.70 -101.87 -32.77
C THR A 150 67.76 -100.85 -33.43
N GLY A 151 67.87 -100.67 -34.75
CA GLY A 151 66.95 -99.86 -35.55
C GLY A 151 65.51 -100.38 -35.49
N ASP A 152 65.31 -101.68 -35.67
CA ASP A 152 64.00 -102.32 -35.58
C ASP A 152 63.40 -102.24 -34.16
N ALA A 153 64.23 -102.46 -33.13
CA ALA A 153 63.80 -102.31 -31.74
C ALA A 153 63.36 -100.87 -31.41
N MET A 154 64.12 -99.86 -31.87
CA MET A 154 63.77 -98.45 -31.72
C MET A 154 62.51 -98.10 -32.52
N ALA A 155 62.38 -98.57 -33.77
CA ALA A 155 61.23 -98.31 -34.62
C ALA A 155 59.95 -98.93 -34.04
N MET A 156 60.03 -100.16 -33.52
CA MET A 156 58.90 -100.86 -32.88
C MET A 156 58.47 -100.15 -31.59
N LEU A 157 59.42 -99.73 -30.75
CA LEU A 157 59.12 -98.99 -29.52
C LEU A 157 58.54 -97.60 -29.85
N TYR A 158 59.12 -96.89 -30.81
CA TYR A 158 58.70 -95.56 -31.25
C TYR A 158 57.28 -95.59 -31.82
N ALA A 159 57.01 -96.46 -32.80
CA ALA A 159 55.72 -96.54 -33.49
C ALA A 159 54.64 -97.31 -32.72
N GLY A 160 55.02 -98.06 -31.68
CA GLY A 160 54.13 -98.83 -30.82
C GLY A 160 53.78 -98.11 -29.51
N GLU A 161 54.33 -98.61 -28.40
CA GLU A 161 53.99 -98.13 -27.05
C GLU A 161 54.27 -96.63 -26.85
N SER A 162 55.39 -96.12 -27.38
CA SER A 162 55.76 -94.71 -27.26
C SER A 162 54.80 -93.80 -28.02
N GLU A 163 54.36 -94.19 -29.22
CA GLU A 163 53.35 -93.45 -29.99
C GLU A 163 52.01 -93.44 -29.25
N ALA A 164 51.56 -94.58 -28.73
CA ALA A 164 50.32 -94.66 -27.95
C ALA A 164 50.37 -93.74 -26.71
N ALA A 165 51.50 -93.71 -25.99
CA ALA A 165 51.70 -92.84 -24.84
C ALA A 165 51.81 -91.34 -25.23
N PHE A 166 52.45 -91.03 -26.37
CA PHE A 166 52.50 -89.68 -26.92
C PHE A 166 51.10 -89.18 -27.29
N VAL A 167 50.33 -89.97 -28.06
CA VAL A 167 48.96 -89.62 -28.48
C VAL A 167 48.09 -89.41 -27.25
N ALA A 168 48.13 -90.32 -26.28
CA ALA A 168 47.40 -90.20 -25.03
C ALA A 168 47.74 -88.90 -24.26
N THR A 169 49.02 -88.51 -24.23
CA THR A 169 49.47 -87.26 -23.62
C THR A 169 49.01 -86.04 -24.42
N ALA A 170 49.11 -86.09 -25.75
CA ALA A 170 48.70 -85.02 -26.64
C ALA A 170 47.18 -84.79 -26.61
N GLU A 171 46.37 -85.84 -26.47
CA GLU A 171 44.93 -85.76 -26.29
C GLU A 171 44.56 -85.02 -25.01
N THR A 172 45.23 -85.31 -23.89
CA THR A 172 44.99 -84.56 -22.64
C THR A 172 45.37 -83.08 -22.75
N LEU A 173 46.44 -82.73 -23.45
CA LEU A 173 46.75 -81.32 -23.77
C LEU A 173 45.69 -80.68 -24.68
N GLY A 174 45.14 -81.44 -25.63
CA GLY A 174 44.04 -81.01 -26.47
C GLY A 174 42.76 -80.73 -25.67
N GLU A 175 42.45 -81.59 -24.69
CA GLU A 175 41.33 -81.38 -23.75
C GLU A 175 41.55 -80.13 -22.87
N LEU A 176 42.76 -79.94 -22.33
CA LEU A 176 43.10 -78.72 -21.56
C LEU A 176 42.98 -77.44 -22.39
N GLN A 177 43.49 -77.46 -23.63
CA GLN A 177 43.37 -76.34 -24.56
C GLN A 177 41.90 -76.04 -24.88
N LYS A 178 41.09 -77.08 -25.08
CA LYS A 178 39.65 -76.95 -25.33
C LYS A 178 38.92 -76.33 -24.13
N ILE A 179 39.15 -76.84 -22.91
CA ILE A 179 38.56 -76.31 -21.67
C ILE A 179 38.85 -74.82 -21.53
N ASN A 180 40.11 -74.41 -21.71
CA ASN A 180 40.50 -73.00 -21.60
C ASN A 180 39.92 -72.13 -22.71
N THR A 181 39.84 -72.63 -23.94
CA THR A 181 39.25 -71.89 -25.06
C THR A 181 37.75 -71.70 -24.87
N GLU A 182 37.03 -72.74 -24.44
CA GLU A 182 35.61 -72.66 -24.13
C GLU A 182 35.34 -71.73 -22.94
N ALA A 183 36.16 -71.79 -21.89
CA ALA A 183 36.07 -70.89 -20.75
C ALA A 183 36.33 -69.42 -21.16
N ALA A 184 37.31 -69.16 -22.02
CA ALA A 184 37.59 -67.82 -22.54
C ALA A 184 36.43 -67.27 -23.40
N GLN A 185 35.83 -68.10 -24.26
CA GLN A 185 34.66 -67.73 -25.06
C GLN A 185 33.44 -67.44 -24.18
N GLN A 186 33.19 -68.28 -23.16
CA GLN A 186 32.10 -68.06 -22.21
C GLN A 186 32.31 -66.77 -21.42
N ALA A 187 33.54 -66.50 -20.96
CA ALA A 187 33.88 -65.28 -20.25
C ALA A 187 33.68 -64.01 -21.11
N GLU A 188 33.91 -64.08 -22.42
CA GLU A 188 33.60 -62.99 -23.35
C GLU A 188 32.10 -62.71 -23.42
N VAL A 189 31.27 -63.76 -23.58
CA VAL A 189 29.81 -63.64 -23.59
C VAL A 189 29.29 -63.06 -22.27
N ASP A 190 29.80 -63.55 -21.14
CA ASP A 190 29.44 -63.06 -19.81
C ASP A 190 29.87 -61.60 -19.60
N ALA A 191 31.05 -61.22 -20.08
CA ALA A 191 31.54 -59.85 -20.03
C ALA A 191 30.63 -58.89 -20.83
N LEU A 192 30.18 -59.28 -22.03
CA LEU A 192 29.22 -58.51 -22.82
C LEU A 192 27.87 -58.37 -22.12
N GLN A 193 27.38 -59.42 -21.47
CA GLN A 193 26.14 -59.36 -20.69
C GLN A 193 26.29 -58.42 -19.49
N VAL A 194 27.38 -58.53 -18.72
CA VAL A 194 27.69 -57.63 -17.59
C VAL A 194 27.78 -56.18 -18.06
N PHE A 195 28.42 -55.92 -19.19
CA PHE A 195 28.51 -54.58 -19.78
C PHE A 195 27.13 -54.03 -20.18
N ASN A 196 26.30 -54.82 -20.88
CA ASN A 196 24.97 -54.39 -21.29
C ASN A 196 24.06 -54.12 -20.09
N LEU A 197 24.11 -54.99 -19.07
CA LEU A 197 23.36 -54.80 -17.83
C LEU A 197 23.83 -53.54 -17.09
N ALA A 198 25.14 -53.32 -17.00
CA ALA A 198 25.72 -52.11 -16.45
C ALA A 198 25.22 -50.85 -17.18
N ARG A 199 25.23 -50.87 -18.52
CA ARG A 199 24.72 -49.78 -19.35
C ARG A 199 23.24 -49.50 -19.10
N ILE A 200 22.40 -50.55 -19.02
CA ILE A 200 20.96 -50.39 -18.73
C ILE A 200 20.77 -49.77 -17.34
N TRP A 201 21.48 -50.23 -16.31
CA TRP A 201 21.38 -49.65 -14.96
C TRP A 201 21.80 -48.18 -14.90
N VAL A 202 22.90 -47.83 -15.55
CA VAL A 202 23.37 -46.43 -15.60
C VAL A 202 22.36 -45.56 -16.34
N LEU A 203 21.85 -45.99 -17.50
CA LEU A 203 20.85 -45.24 -18.27
C LEU A 203 19.51 -45.13 -17.54
N ALA A 204 19.04 -46.20 -16.90
CA ALA A 204 17.80 -46.20 -16.13
C ALA A 204 17.90 -45.26 -14.92
N THR A 205 19.03 -45.30 -14.18
CA THR A 205 19.28 -44.39 -13.05
C THR A 205 19.36 -42.95 -13.53
N LEU A 206 20.06 -42.69 -14.64
CA LEU A 206 20.14 -41.35 -15.24
C LEU A 206 18.74 -40.82 -15.62
N ALA A 207 17.91 -41.64 -16.27
CA ALA A 207 16.55 -41.27 -16.63
C ALA A 207 15.71 -40.92 -15.40
N VAL A 208 15.79 -41.72 -14.32
CA VAL A 208 15.12 -41.43 -13.05
C VAL A 208 15.62 -40.12 -12.44
N CYS A 209 16.94 -39.89 -12.40
CA CYS A 209 17.52 -38.64 -11.90
C CYS A 209 17.01 -37.42 -12.68
N VAL A 210 16.94 -37.51 -14.01
CA VAL A 210 16.43 -36.42 -14.87
C VAL A 210 14.95 -36.15 -14.61
N VAL A 211 14.12 -37.20 -14.54
CA VAL A 211 12.68 -37.05 -14.27
C VAL A 211 12.44 -36.43 -12.89
N LEU A 212 13.14 -36.91 -11.85
CA LEU A 212 13.03 -36.34 -10.50
C LEU A 212 13.51 -34.89 -10.45
N ALA A 213 14.63 -34.57 -11.10
CA ALA A 213 15.13 -33.20 -11.19
C ALA A 213 14.13 -32.28 -11.91
N ALA A 214 13.51 -32.74 -13.00
CA ALA A 214 12.50 -31.99 -13.74
C ALA A 214 11.23 -31.76 -12.89
N VAL A 215 10.72 -32.79 -12.22
CA VAL A 215 9.54 -32.69 -11.35
C VAL A 215 9.80 -31.72 -10.19
N LEU A 216 10.95 -31.82 -9.52
CA LEU A 216 11.34 -30.92 -8.44
C LEU A 216 11.53 -29.49 -8.95
N GLY A 217 12.21 -29.31 -10.09
CA GLY A 217 12.45 -28.01 -10.72
C GLY A 217 11.15 -27.31 -11.09
N ILE A 218 10.23 -28.01 -11.75
CA ILE A 218 8.90 -27.49 -12.11
C ILE A 218 8.08 -27.18 -10.85
N GLY A 219 8.13 -28.05 -9.84
CA GLY A 219 7.43 -27.86 -8.56
C GLY A 219 7.89 -26.61 -7.81
N ILE A 220 9.21 -26.45 -7.63
CA ILE A 220 9.82 -25.29 -6.97
C ILE A 220 9.54 -24.02 -7.78
N THR A 221 9.72 -24.06 -9.10
CA THR A 221 9.47 -22.91 -9.98
C THR A 221 8.03 -22.43 -9.86
N ARG A 222 7.04 -23.34 -9.93
CA ARG A 222 5.62 -22.97 -9.80
C ARG A 222 5.28 -22.45 -8.40
N ALA A 223 5.91 -23.01 -7.36
CA ALA A 223 5.69 -22.59 -5.97
C ALA A 223 6.19 -21.16 -5.70
N VAL A 224 7.23 -20.70 -6.40
CA VAL A 224 7.80 -19.35 -6.23
C VAL A 224 7.22 -18.35 -7.23
N THR A 225 7.16 -18.70 -8.52
CA THR A 225 6.81 -17.74 -9.58
C THR A 225 5.33 -17.36 -9.59
N ARG A 226 4.40 -18.27 -9.25
CA ARG A 226 2.97 -17.96 -9.22
C ARG A 226 2.62 -16.92 -8.13
N PRO A 227 3.00 -17.10 -6.85
CA PRO A 227 2.77 -16.06 -5.84
C PRO A 227 3.49 -14.74 -6.16
N ALA A 228 4.68 -14.81 -6.75
CA ALA A 228 5.41 -13.60 -7.16
C ALA A 228 4.65 -12.81 -8.23
N HIS A 229 4.04 -13.51 -9.19
CA HIS A 229 3.20 -12.88 -10.19
C HIS A 229 1.97 -12.20 -9.56
N HIS A 230 1.30 -12.85 -8.61
CA HIS A 230 0.18 -12.25 -7.87
C HIS A 230 0.62 -11.00 -7.08
N ALA A 231 1.77 -11.04 -6.41
CA ALA A 231 2.29 -9.88 -5.69
C ALA A 231 2.56 -8.70 -6.63
N VAL A 232 3.14 -8.95 -7.81
CA VAL A 232 3.37 -7.92 -8.84
C VAL A 232 2.06 -7.35 -9.37
N GLN A 233 1.06 -8.20 -9.64
CA GLN A 233 -0.26 -7.74 -10.09
C GLN A 233 -0.94 -6.88 -9.02
N ALA A 234 -0.97 -7.31 -7.76
CA ALA A 234 -1.53 -6.55 -6.65
C ALA A 234 -0.84 -5.20 -6.48
N ALA A 235 0.50 -5.18 -6.50
CA ALA A 235 1.26 -3.93 -6.40
C ALA A 235 0.96 -2.96 -7.57
N ARG A 236 0.82 -3.47 -8.80
CA ARG A 236 0.43 -2.66 -9.97
C ARG A 236 -1.00 -2.12 -9.86
N ALA A 237 -1.96 -2.94 -9.39
CA ALA A 237 -3.34 -2.49 -9.18
C ALA A 237 -3.39 -1.35 -8.14
N ILE A 238 -2.72 -1.53 -7.00
CA ILE A 238 -2.62 -0.50 -5.96
C ILE A 238 -1.95 0.76 -6.49
N ALA A 239 -0.84 0.64 -7.23
CA ALA A 239 -0.16 1.78 -7.84
C ALA A 239 -1.02 2.51 -8.88
N GLY A 240 -1.92 1.80 -9.56
CA GLY A 240 -2.91 2.36 -10.48
C GLY A 240 -4.14 2.97 -9.80
N GLY A 241 -4.23 2.90 -8.46
CA GLY A 241 -5.39 3.37 -7.69
C GLY A 241 -6.57 2.39 -7.66
N ASP A 242 -6.44 1.21 -8.26
CA ASP A 242 -7.44 0.14 -8.11
C ASP A 242 -7.22 -0.59 -6.78
N LEU A 243 -8.04 -0.23 -5.79
CA LEU A 243 -8.06 -0.88 -4.48
C LEU A 243 -9.16 -1.95 -4.35
N THR A 244 -9.93 -2.19 -5.42
CA THR A 244 -11.05 -3.15 -5.43
C THR A 244 -10.57 -4.57 -5.62
N SER A 245 -9.46 -4.76 -6.32
CA SER A 245 -8.83 -6.07 -6.54
C SER A 245 -8.40 -6.70 -5.21
N GLU A 246 -8.89 -7.91 -4.91
CA GLU A 246 -8.49 -8.68 -3.73
C GLU A 246 -7.07 -9.24 -3.90
N VAL A 247 -6.27 -9.13 -2.84
CA VAL A 247 -4.97 -9.79 -2.77
C VAL A 247 -5.20 -11.21 -2.25
N PRO A 248 -4.89 -12.27 -3.03
CA PRO A 248 -5.15 -13.64 -2.62
C PRO A 248 -4.36 -13.99 -1.35
N PRO A 249 -4.95 -14.79 -0.43
CA PRO A 249 -4.28 -15.18 0.79
C PRO A 249 -2.99 -15.94 0.49
N GLY A 250 -1.90 -15.46 1.06
CA GLY A 250 -0.58 -16.04 0.92
C GLY A 250 -0.41 -17.37 1.66
N GLY A 251 0.61 -18.14 1.28
CA GLY A 251 1.13 -19.24 2.11
C GLY A 251 1.81 -18.74 3.39
N LYS A 252 2.44 -19.64 4.14
CA LYS A 252 3.24 -19.26 5.33
C LYS A 252 4.71 -18.90 5.01
N ASP A 253 5.09 -19.04 3.75
CA ASP A 253 6.42 -18.70 3.26
C ASP A 253 6.59 -17.19 3.03
N GLU A 254 7.79 -16.77 2.64
CA GLU A 254 8.11 -15.35 2.42
C GLU A 254 7.21 -14.70 1.36
N MET A 255 6.82 -15.45 0.32
CA MET A 255 5.89 -14.93 -0.69
C MET A 255 4.49 -14.72 -0.12
N GLY A 256 4.03 -15.61 0.75
CA GLY A 256 2.74 -15.45 1.39
C GLY A 256 2.71 -14.33 2.44
N GLN A 257 3.81 -14.11 3.15
CA GLN A 257 3.99 -12.94 4.01
C GLN A 257 3.97 -11.64 3.19
N LEU A 258 4.64 -11.61 2.03
CA LEU A 258 4.59 -10.47 1.11
C LEU A 258 3.16 -10.19 0.62
N LEU A 259 2.42 -11.22 0.19
CA LEU A 259 1.02 -11.06 -0.22
C LEU A 259 0.13 -10.55 0.92
N SER A 260 0.34 -11.05 2.13
CA SER A 260 -0.42 -10.59 3.31
C SER A 260 -0.14 -9.11 3.61
N ALA A 261 1.13 -8.70 3.58
CA ALA A 261 1.53 -7.30 3.77
C ALA A 261 0.95 -6.38 2.67
N LEU A 262 0.91 -6.83 1.42
CA LEU A 262 0.25 -6.10 0.33
C LEU A 262 -1.26 -5.96 0.57
N GLY A 263 -1.91 -7.00 1.11
CA GLY A 263 -3.32 -6.97 1.51
C GLY A 263 -3.60 -5.95 2.62
N GLU A 264 -2.75 -5.91 3.65
CA GLU A 264 -2.82 -4.93 4.74
C GLU A 264 -2.59 -3.48 4.25
N MET A 265 -1.62 -3.28 3.35
CA MET A 265 -1.34 -2.00 2.71
C MET A 265 -2.56 -1.54 1.89
N ARG A 266 -3.15 -2.42 1.07
CA ARG A 266 -4.37 -2.13 0.31
C ARG A 266 -5.50 -1.69 1.23
N GLN A 267 -5.75 -2.44 2.32
CA GLN A 267 -6.83 -2.12 3.25
C GLN A 267 -6.62 -0.76 3.93
N SER A 268 -5.38 -0.44 4.29
CA SER A 268 -5.03 0.86 4.88
C SER A 268 -5.27 2.02 3.90
N LEU A 269 -4.96 1.81 2.61
CA LEU A 269 -5.24 2.78 1.56
C LEU A 269 -6.74 2.96 1.32
N VAL A 270 -7.53 1.88 1.32
CA VAL A 270 -9.00 1.95 1.22
C VAL A 270 -9.56 2.83 2.34
N ASN A 271 -9.18 2.55 3.59
CA ASN A 271 -9.65 3.31 4.74
C ASN A 271 -9.28 4.80 4.64
N THR A 272 -8.06 5.10 4.19
CA THR A 272 -7.58 6.48 3.99
C THR A 272 -8.39 7.20 2.92
N VAL A 273 -8.56 6.59 1.74
CA VAL A 273 -9.33 7.18 0.63
C VAL A 273 -10.80 7.37 1.01
N SER A 274 -11.41 6.39 1.71
CA SER A 274 -12.78 6.51 2.21
C SER A 274 -12.94 7.68 3.20
N THR A 275 -11.98 7.88 4.10
CA THR A 275 -12.00 8.99 5.07
C THR A 275 -11.86 10.35 4.36
N VAL A 276 -10.97 10.44 3.37
CA VAL A 276 -10.80 11.66 2.56
C VAL A 276 -12.07 11.97 1.78
N ARG A 277 -12.70 10.96 1.16
CA ARG A 277 -13.97 11.14 0.44
C ARG A 277 -15.08 11.63 1.37
N GLY A 278 -15.27 10.99 2.54
CA GLY A 278 -16.27 11.43 3.51
C GLY A 278 -16.03 12.86 4.01
N SER A 279 -14.76 13.24 4.20
CA SER A 279 -14.40 14.61 4.57
C SER A 279 -14.72 15.61 3.44
N ALA A 280 -14.45 15.26 2.19
CA ALA A 280 -14.78 16.09 1.03
C ALA A 280 -16.29 16.27 0.85
N GLU A 281 -17.09 15.21 1.06
CA GLU A 281 -18.56 15.29 1.08
C GLU A 281 -19.05 16.23 2.21
N GLY A 282 -18.43 16.16 3.38
CA GLY A 282 -18.69 17.08 4.50
C GLY A 282 -18.38 18.55 4.15
N VAL A 283 -17.22 18.82 3.54
CA VAL A 283 -16.85 20.18 3.08
C VAL A 283 -17.82 20.69 2.00
N ALA A 284 -18.24 19.84 1.06
CA ALA A 284 -19.20 20.21 0.03
C ALA A 284 -20.56 20.58 0.63
N SER A 285 -21.04 19.80 1.61
CA SER A 285 -22.29 20.10 2.33
C SER A 285 -22.21 21.41 3.11
N ALA A 286 -21.14 21.61 3.89
CA ALA A 286 -20.92 22.85 4.64
C ALA A 286 -20.83 24.07 3.72
N SER A 287 -20.16 23.94 2.57
CA SER A 287 -20.07 25.01 1.57
C SER A 287 -21.45 25.37 0.99
N SER A 288 -22.31 24.38 0.75
CA SER A 288 -23.69 24.61 0.30
C SER A 288 -24.53 25.33 1.37
N GLN A 289 -24.37 24.97 2.65
CA GLN A 289 -25.03 25.66 3.75
C GLN A 289 -24.55 27.11 3.90
N ILE A 290 -23.24 27.35 3.79
CA ILE A 290 -22.67 28.71 3.79
C ILE A 290 -23.25 29.53 2.64
N ALA A 291 -23.29 28.98 1.43
CA ALA A 291 -23.85 29.67 0.27
C ALA A 291 -25.33 30.06 0.49
N SER A 292 -26.13 29.16 1.05
CA SER A 292 -27.53 29.45 1.40
C SER A 292 -27.63 30.52 2.49
N GLY A 293 -26.81 30.45 3.54
CA GLY A 293 -26.78 31.45 4.60
C GLY A 293 -26.33 32.82 4.11
N ASN A 294 -25.39 32.86 3.16
CA ASN A 294 -24.92 34.10 2.55
C ASN A 294 -26.01 34.76 1.68
N ASN A 295 -26.82 33.98 0.98
CA ASN A 295 -27.99 34.50 0.25
C ASN A 295 -29.05 35.10 1.19
N ASP A 296 -29.36 34.43 2.31
CA ASP A 296 -30.28 34.98 3.32
C ASP A 296 -29.75 36.28 3.94
N LEU A 297 -28.45 36.30 4.28
CA LEU A 297 -27.80 37.51 4.80
C LEU A 297 -27.83 38.65 3.78
N SER A 298 -27.59 38.36 2.50
CA SER A 298 -27.68 39.36 1.42
C SER A 298 -29.10 39.94 1.34
N ALA A 299 -30.14 39.09 1.31
CA ALA A 299 -31.53 39.53 1.27
C ALA A 299 -31.91 40.38 2.49
N ARG A 300 -31.47 40.00 3.69
CA ARG A 300 -31.68 40.79 4.92
C ARG A 300 -30.93 42.14 4.88
N THR A 301 -29.76 42.16 4.28
CA THR A 301 -28.97 43.40 4.12
C THR A 301 -29.67 44.35 3.14
N GLU A 302 -30.23 43.84 2.04
CA GLU A 302 -31.07 44.62 1.11
C GLU A 302 -32.33 45.18 1.80
N GLN A 303 -33.03 44.36 2.59
CA GLN A 303 -34.18 44.82 3.38
C GLN A 303 -33.78 45.90 4.39
N GLN A 304 -32.64 45.73 5.07
CA GLN A 304 -32.15 46.71 6.04
C GLN A 304 -31.75 48.03 5.37
N ALA A 305 -31.15 47.97 4.17
CA ALA A 305 -30.86 49.15 3.38
C ALA A 305 -32.14 49.90 3.01
N SER A 306 -33.18 49.19 2.56
CA SER A 306 -34.49 49.78 2.27
C SER A 306 -35.16 50.41 3.50
N ALA A 307 -35.10 49.75 4.66
CA ALA A 307 -35.62 50.31 5.92
C ALA A 307 -34.84 51.57 6.36
N LEU A 308 -33.53 51.62 6.10
CA LEU A 308 -32.71 52.82 6.34
C LEU A 308 -33.07 53.96 5.40
N GLU A 309 -33.38 53.68 4.13
CA GLU A 309 -33.89 54.69 3.18
C GLU A 309 -35.23 55.27 3.65
N GLU A 310 -36.17 54.43 4.10
CA GLU A 310 -37.47 54.87 4.63
C GLU A 310 -37.30 55.71 5.91
N THR A 311 -36.37 55.31 6.79
CA THR A 311 -36.02 56.07 8.00
C THR A 311 -35.41 57.43 7.63
N ALA A 312 -34.52 57.48 6.64
CA ALA A 312 -33.91 58.72 6.17
C ALA A 312 -34.97 59.68 5.59
N ALA A 313 -35.90 59.16 4.78
CA ALA A 313 -37.02 59.94 4.24
C ALA A 313 -37.94 60.48 5.36
N SER A 314 -38.25 59.64 6.35
CA SER A 314 -39.02 60.05 7.53
C SER A 314 -38.31 61.14 8.34
N MET A 315 -36.98 61.07 8.44
CA MET A 315 -36.16 62.11 9.09
C MET A 315 -36.14 63.42 8.30
N GLU A 316 -36.18 63.38 6.96
CA GLU A 316 -36.34 64.59 6.13
C GLU A 316 -37.71 65.24 6.34
N GLU A 317 -38.78 64.44 6.36
CA GLU A 317 -40.14 64.93 6.63
C GLU A 317 -40.27 65.52 8.03
N LEU A 318 -39.73 64.84 9.06
CA LEU A 318 -39.65 65.36 10.42
C LEU A 318 -38.84 66.67 10.47
N GLY A 319 -37.70 66.73 9.77
CA GLY A 319 -36.90 67.95 9.67
C GLY A 319 -37.67 69.12 9.05
N SER A 320 -38.50 68.86 8.04
CA SER A 320 -39.37 69.87 7.43
C SER A 320 -40.44 70.36 8.41
N THR A 321 -41.07 69.45 9.15
CA THR A 321 -42.10 69.75 10.15
C THR A 321 -41.53 70.53 11.32
N VAL A 322 -40.33 70.18 11.78
CA VAL A 322 -39.61 70.92 12.84
C VAL A 322 -39.29 72.34 12.40
N ARG A 323 -38.82 72.54 11.15
CA ARG A 323 -38.62 73.89 10.59
C ARG A 323 -39.92 74.68 10.56
N GLN A 324 -41.00 74.08 10.06
CA GLN A 324 -42.32 74.71 10.02
C GLN A 324 -42.82 75.09 11.43
N ASN A 325 -42.64 74.21 12.42
CA ASN A 325 -42.99 74.51 13.81
C ASN A 325 -42.16 75.66 14.38
N ALA A 326 -40.85 75.73 14.07
CA ALA A 326 -40.00 76.84 14.48
C ALA A 326 -40.44 78.17 13.86
N ASP A 327 -40.83 78.17 12.58
CA ASP A 327 -41.34 79.37 11.90
C ASP A 327 -42.72 79.79 12.43
N ASN A 328 -43.61 78.84 12.71
CA ASN A 328 -44.89 79.08 13.36
C ASN A 328 -44.69 79.68 14.77
N ALA A 329 -43.75 79.16 15.55
CA ALA A 329 -43.43 79.69 16.87
C ALA A 329 -42.88 81.13 16.79
N ARG A 330 -42.03 81.44 15.78
CA ARG A 330 -41.58 82.81 15.52
C ARG A 330 -42.72 83.74 15.15
N GLN A 331 -43.62 83.32 14.26
CA GLN A 331 -44.80 84.11 13.88
C GLN A 331 -45.71 84.35 15.08
N ALA A 332 -46.00 83.31 15.88
CA ALA A 332 -46.81 83.42 17.08
C ALA A 332 -46.19 84.40 18.09
N ASN A 333 -44.86 84.35 18.29
CA ASN A 333 -44.16 85.30 19.14
C ASN A 333 -44.28 86.74 18.62
N GLN A 334 -44.18 86.96 17.30
CA GLN A 334 -44.33 88.27 16.70
C GLN A 334 -45.77 88.82 16.84
N LEU A 335 -46.77 87.97 16.65
CA LEU A 335 -48.19 88.28 16.90
C LEU A 335 -48.41 88.67 18.37
N ALA A 336 -47.86 87.90 19.32
CA ALA A 336 -47.95 88.18 20.74
C ALA A 336 -47.29 89.52 21.12
N MET A 337 -46.10 89.83 20.56
CA MET A 337 -45.44 91.12 20.75
C MET A 337 -46.28 92.29 20.20
N SER A 338 -46.88 92.11 19.01
CA SER A 338 -47.76 93.12 18.41
C SER A 338 -49.00 93.37 19.28
N ALA A 339 -49.68 92.31 19.72
CA ALA A 339 -50.81 92.40 20.62
C ALA A 339 -50.44 93.07 21.96
N SER A 340 -49.28 92.75 22.53
CA SER A 340 -48.76 93.41 23.73
C SER A 340 -48.51 94.90 23.50
N THR A 341 -48.00 95.29 22.33
CA THR A 341 -47.78 96.71 21.99
C THR A 341 -49.10 97.47 21.90
N VAL A 342 -50.11 96.88 21.25
CA VAL A 342 -51.46 97.46 21.18
C VAL A 342 -52.09 97.56 22.56
N ALA A 343 -51.90 96.55 23.43
CA ALA A 343 -52.40 96.60 24.81
C ALA A 343 -51.75 97.72 25.64
N VAL A 344 -50.44 97.97 25.48
CA VAL A 344 -49.75 99.10 26.13
C VAL A 344 -50.32 100.43 25.65
N GLN A 345 -50.46 100.62 24.33
CA GLN A 345 -51.07 101.83 23.77
C GLN A 345 -52.52 102.03 24.24
N GLY A 346 -53.29 100.95 24.34
CA GLY A 346 -54.63 100.99 24.92
C GLY A 346 -54.63 101.38 26.40
N GLY A 347 -53.64 100.92 27.16
CA GLY A 347 -53.41 101.33 28.55
C GLY A 347 -53.14 102.82 28.70
N ASP A 348 -52.32 103.39 27.81
CA ASP A 348 -52.02 104.84 27.79
C ASP A 348 -53.29 105.66 27.50
N VAL A 349 -54.12 105.24 26.54
CA VAL A 349 -55.40 105.90 26.22
C VAL A 349 -56.37 105.82 27.40
N VAL A 350 -56.46 104.67 28.08
CA VAL A 350 -57.30 104.54 29.28
C VAL A 350 -56.80 105.45 30.41
N ALA A 351 -55.48 105.59 30.58
CA ALA A 351 -54.90 106.51 31.57
C ALA A 351 -55.27 107.97 31.28
N GLU A 352 -55.23 108.40 30.01
CA GLU A 352 -55.66 109.74 29.58
C GLU A 352 -57.16 109.98 29.83
N VAL A 353 -58.00 108.97 29.62
CA VAL A 353 -59.44 109.03 29.92
C VAL A 353 -59.69 109.19 31.43
N VAL A 354 -58.98 108.44 32.28
CA VAL A 354 -59.08 108.56 33.75
C VAL A 354 -58.64 109.95 34.22
N GLU A 355 -57.57 110.51 33.65
CA GLU A 355 -57.11 111.87 33.97
C GLU A 355 -58.13 112.94 33.55
N THR A 356 -58.75 112.76 32.38
CA THR A 356 -59.84 113.63 31.92
C THR A 356 -61.07 113.54 32.83
N MET A 357 -61.46 112.33 33.26
CA MET A 357 -62.54 112.11 34.21
C MET A 357 -62.27 112.78 35.56
N LYS A 358 -61.04 112.74 36.06
CA LYS A 358 -60.63 113.47 37.27
C LYS A 358 -60.79 114.98 37.10
N GLY A 359 -60.40 115.53 35.95
CA GLY A 359 -60.61 116.94 35.61
C GLY A 359 -62.09 117.35 35.55
N ILE A 360 -62.96 116.46 35.06
CA ILE A 360 -64.42 116.65 35.05
C ILE A 360 -64.95 116.65 36.50
N ASN A 361 -64.55 115.70 37.35
CA ASN A 361 -64.97 115.62 38.76
C ASN A 361 -64.62 116.92 39.52
N ASP A 362 -63.38 117.40 39.38
CA ASP A 362 -62.92 118.63 40.02
C ASP A 362 -63.69 119.87 39.53
N SER A 363 -64.03 119.92 38.23
CA SER A 363 -64.85 121.00 37.65
C SER A 363 -66.29 120.94 38.16
N SER A 364 -66.89 119.74 38.25
CA SER A 364 -68.22 119.53 38.79
C SER A 364 -68.31 119.93 40.27
N LYS A 365 -67.30 119.63 41.10
CA LYS A 365 -67.24 120.12 42.50
C LYS A 365 -67.24 121.64 42.58
N LYS A 366 -66.43 122.32 41.76
CA LYS A 366 -66.44 123.79 41.68
C LYS A 366 -67.81 124.35 41.29
N ILE A 367 -68.51 123.71 40.35
CA ILE A 367 -69.86 124.12 39.97
C ILE A 367 -70.83 123.92 41.14
N ALA A 368 -70.75 122.79 41.88
CA ALA A 368 -71.60 122.55 43.05
C ALA A 368 -71.41 123.62 44.14
N ASP A 369 -70.18 124.08 44.36
CA ASP A 369 -69.86 125.17 45.28
C ASP A 369 -70.47 126.50 44.83
N ILE A 370 -70.33 126.84 43.53
CA ILE A 370 -70.93 128.05 42.94
C ILE A 370 -72.45 128.02 43.07
N ILE A 371 -73.08 126.87 42.82
CA ILE A 371 -74.53 126.70 42.92
C ILE A 371 -75.02 126.80 44.37
N SER A 372 -74.26 126.31 45.35
CA SER A 372 -74.55 126.57 46.78
C SER A 372 -74.51 128.07 47.11
N VAL A 373 -73.58 128.84 46.53
CA VAL A 373 -73.54 130.30 46.69
C VAL A 373 -74.75 130.97 46.02
N ILE A 374 -75.15 130.53 44.82
CA ILE A 374 -76.32 131.05 44.11
C ILE A 374 -77.63 130.77 44.88
N ASP A 375 -77.80 129.58 45.44
CA ASP A 375 -78.93 129.25 46.31
C ASP A 375 -78.94 130.15 47.56
N GLY A 376 -77.77 130.42 48.14
CA GLY A 376 -77.59 131.38 49.23
C GLY A 376 -77.97 132.82 48.84
N ILE A 377 -77.59 133.29 47.64
CA ILE A 377 -77.96 134.61 47.11
C ILE A 377 -79.48 134.67 46.86
N ALA A 378 -80.07 133.62 46.29
CA ALA A 378 -81.50 133.54 46.06
C ALA A 378 -82.28 133.61 47.38
N PHE A 379 -81.81 132.91 48.42
CA PHE A 379 -82.40 132.99 49.76
C PHE A 379 -82.29 134.40 50.36
N GLN A 380 -81.12 135.04 50.29
CA GLN A 380 -80.94 136.42 50.75
C GLN A 380 -81.83 137.40 49.97
N THR A 381 -81.96 137.22 48.66
CA THR A 381 -82.80 138.06 47.78
C THR A 381 -84.28 137.88 48.12
N ASN A 382 -84.72 136.66 48.44
CA ASN A 382 -86.08 136.37 48.90
C ASN A 382 -86.39 137.07 50.24
N ILE A 383 -85.44 137.12 51.18
CA ILE A 383 -85.59 137.83 52.46
C ILE A 383 -85.58 139.35 52.27
N LEU A 384 -84.69 139.88 51.43
CA LEU A 384 -84.64 141.32 51.10
C LEU A 384 -85.95 141.79 50.45
N ALA A 385 -86.47 141.00 49.51
CA ALA A 385 -87.73 141.27 48.84
C ALA A 385 -88.93 141.19 49.79
N LEU A 386 -88.93 140.26 50.75
CA LEU A 386 -89.94 140.19 51.80
C LEU A 386 -89.92 141.44 52.69
N ASN A 387 -88.74 141.86 53.15
CA ASN A 387 -88.59 143.07 53.96
C ASN A 387 -89.03 144.32 53.19
N ALA A 388 -88.68 144.43 51.90
CA ALA A 388 -89.12 145.52 51.04
C ALA A 388 -90.65 145.52 50.81
N ALA A 389 -91.28 144.35 50.66
CA ALA A 389 -92.73 144.22 50.52
C ALA A 389 -93.47 144.63 51.80
N VAL A 390 -92.92 144.31 52.97
CA VAL A 390 -93.48 144.69 54.28
C VAL A 390 -93.38 146.20 54.51
N GLU A 391 -92.23 146.82 54.23
CA GLU A 391 -92.07 148.27 54.44
C GLU A 391 -92.88 149.09 53.41
N ALA A 392 -93.03 148.56 52.18
CA ALA A 392 -93.93 149.14 51.17
C ALA A 392 -95.41 149.09 51.59
N ALA A 393 -95.85 148.04 52.28
CA ALA A 393 -97.21 147.96 52.84
C ALA A 393 -97.44 148.97 53.99
N ARG A 394 -96.36 149.41 54.66
CA ARG A 394 -96.38 150.36 55.77
C ARG A 394 -96.51 151.81 55.33
N ALA A 395 -96.03 152.14 54.12
CA ALA A 395 -96.06 153.49 53.53
C ALA A 395 -97.42 153.87 52.89
N GLY A 396 -98.43 153.00 52.95
CA GLY A 396 -99.78 153.29 52.44
C GLY A 396 -99.79 153.63 50.95
N GLU A 397 -100.64 154.59 50.54
CA GLU A 397 -100.90 154.90 49.12
C GLU A 397 -99.66 155.39 48.34
N GLN A 398 -98.59 155.84 48.99
CA GLN A 398 -97.33 156.22 48.30
C GLN A 398 -96.40 155.01 48.04
N GLY A 399 -96.62 153.85 48.67
CA GLY A 399 -95.75 152.66 48.60
C GLY A 399 -96.19 151.55 47.62
N ARG A 400 -97.35 151.72 46.98
CA ARG A 400 -98.03 150.68 46.20
C ARG A 400 -97.23 150.17 44.99
N GLY A 401 -96.45 151.05 44.35
CA GLY A 401 -95.53 150.67 43.26
C GLY A 401 -94.33 149.83 43.75
N PHE A 402 -93.82 150.09 44.96
CA PHE A 402 -92.71 149.34 45.55
C PHE A 402 -93.12 147.93 45.99
N ALA A 403 -94.34 147.75 46.49
CA ALA A 403 -94.85 146.43 46.92
C ALA A 403 -94.96 145.44 45.74
N VAL A 404 -95.35 145.91 44.55
CA VAL A 404 -95.44 145.08 43.35
C VAL A 404 -94.05 144.64 42.88
N VAL A 405 -93.08 145.56 42.85
CA VAL A 405 -91.69 145.23 42.49
C VAL A 405 -91.08 144.25 43.50
N ALA A 406 -91.32 144.44 44.79
CA ALA A 406 -90.85 143.53 45.84
C ALA A 406 -91.46 142.13 45.72
N GLY A 407 -92.76 142.02 45.36
CA GLY A 407 -93.41 140.74 45.06
C GLY A 407 -92.78 140.02 43.85
N GLU A 408 -92.46 140.76 42.81
CA GLU A 408 -91.83 140.23 41.59
C GLU A 408 -90.39 139.76 41.86
N VAL A 409 -89.60 140.53 42.63
CA VAL A 409 -88.24 140.14 43.05
C VAL A 409 -88.27 138.88 43.93
N ARG A 410 -89.28 138.74 44.79
CA ARG A 410 -89.46 137.55 45.63
C ARG A 410 -89.78 136.31 44.80
N SER A 411 -90.67 136.45 43.81
CA SER A 411 -90.99 135.39 42.86
C SER A 411 -89.75 134.96 42.05
N LEU A 412 -88.96 135.93 41.58
CA LEU A 412 -87.71 135.67 40.85
C LEU A 412 -86.64 134.97 41.71
N ALA A 413 -86.55 135.34 42.99
CA ALA A 413 -85.67 134.69 43.97
C ALA A 413 -86.10 133.24 44.25
N GLY A 414 -87.40 132.98 44.38
CA GLY A 414 -87.94 131.62 44.51
C GLY A 414 -87.61 130.74 43.30
N ARG A 415 -87.82 131.27 42.09
CA ARG A 415 -87.45 130.59 40.83
C ARG A 415 -85.93 130.34 40.72
N SER A 416 -85.09 131.24 41.22
CA SER A 416 -83.63 131.06 41.22
C SER A 416 -83.17 129.97 42.19
N ALA A 417 -83.79 129.87 43.37
CA ALA A 417 -83.48 128.81 44.34
C ALA A 417 -83.88 127.41 43.82
N GLU A 418 -85.02 127.31 43.16
CA GLU A 418 -85.50 126.06 42.56
C GLU A 418 -84.59 125.60 41.42
N ALA A 419 -84.20 126.51 40.52
CA ALA A 419 -83.23 126.22 39.45
C ALA A 419 -81.84 125.84 39.99
N ALA A 420 -81.37 126.50 41.06
CA ALA A 420 -80.11 126.13 41.73
C ALA A 420 -80.16 124.70 42.29
N LYS A 421 -81.30 124.31 42.89
CA LYS A 421 -81.50 122.95 43.42
C LYS A 421 -81.47 121.87 42.32
N GLU A 422 -82.09 122.13 41.17
CA GLU A 422 -82.05 121.23 40.01
C GLU A 422 -80.63 121.08 39.45
N ILE A 423 -79.89 122.18 39.30
CA ILE A 423 -78.49 122.12 38.82
C ILE A 423 -77.61 121.36 39.83
N LYS A 424 -77.81 121.58 41.13
CA LYS A 424 -77.06 120.85 42.18
C LYS A 424 -77.30 119.34 42.11
N ALA A 425 -78.55 118.92 41.88
CA ALA A 425 -78.88 117.51 41.69
C ALA A 425 -78.20 116.92 40.43
N LEU A 426 -78.23 117.64 39.31
CA LEU A 426 -77.57 117.21 38.06
C LEU A 426 -76.05 117.12 38.20
N ILE A 427 -75.43 118.05 38.90
CA ILE A 427 -73.98 118.05 39.14
C ILE A 427 -73.56 116.90 40.06
N ASN A 428 -74.32 116.63 41.13
CA ASN A 428 -74.05 115.48 42.00
C ASN A 428 -74.19 114.16 41.23
N ALA A 429 -75.21 114.03 40.38
CA ALA A 429 -75.36 112.85 39.52
C ALA A 429 -74.20 112.70 38.51
N SER A 430 -73.66 113.81 37.99
CA SER A 430 -72.46 113.77 37.13
C SER A 430 -71.20 113.36 37.90
N VAL A 431 -71.01 113.83 39.14
CA VAL A 431 -69.89 113.41 40.00
C VAL A 431 -69.96 111.90 40.28
N GLU A 432 -71.14 111.40 40.63
CA GLU A 432 -71.35 109.97 40.91
C GLU A 432 -71.09 109.09 39.67
N ARG A 433 -71.51 109.52 38.48
CA ARG A 433 -71.22 108.81 37.22
C ARG A 433 -69.73 108.82 36.86
N VAL A 434 -69.02 109.89 37.17
CA VAL A 434 -67.58 109.98 36.95
C VAL A 434 -66.84 109.07 37.93
N GLU A 435 -67.22 109.01 39.21
CA GLU A 435 -66.65 108.09 40.21
C GLU A 435 -66.92 106.61 39.90
N GLN A 436 -68.03 106.29 39.21
CA GLN A 436 -68.27 104.93 38.71
C GLN A 436 -67.45 104.60 37.44
N GLY A 437 -66.99 105.62 36.72
CA GLY A 437 -66.23 105.49 35.48
C GLY A 437 -64.71 105.58 35.64
N THR A 438 -64.22 105.90 36.84
CA THR A 438 -62.81 105.88 37.25
C THR A 438 -62.57 104.75 38.21
#